data_AF-A0A0G1C322-F1
#
_entry.id   AF-A0A0G1C322-F1
#
_cell.length_a   1.000
_cell.length_b   1.000
_cell.length_c   1.000
_cell.angle_alpha   90.00
_cell.angle_beta   90.00
_cell.angle_gamma   90.00
#
_symmetry.space_group_name_H-M   'P 1'
#
loop_
_entity.id
_entity.type
_entity.pdbx_description
1 polymer ?
#
loop_
_entity_poly.entity_id
_entity_poly.type
_entity_poly.pdbx_seq_one_letter_code
_entity_poly.pdbx_strand_id
1 'polypeptide(L)'
;MCGDESEYALFSYSRDICSRNHRRFTLCGFHNTEEHKGDWKTCKKCREDFEPEMYVWYGMNEYNFEKLPNPPAFKPTYCFKCGERIVLPDGGFSSLCGVYRCDNCPITEKEREEIIREYKSKHENK
;
A
#
# COMPACT_ATOMS: atom_id res chain seq x y z
N MET A 1 -6.47 25.00 4.52
CA MET A 1 -7.46 24.93 5.60
C MET A 1 -7.70 23.46 5.88
N CYS A 2 -7.69 23.02 7.14
CA CYS A 2 -8.02 21.64 7.51
C CYS A 2 -9.48 21.61 7.95
N GLY A 3 -10.31 20.80 7.29
CA GLY A 3 -11.70 20.55 7.69
C GLY A 3 -11.81 19.59 8.88
N ASP A 4 -13.02 19.43 9.40
CA ASP A 4 -13.35 18.50 10.48
C ASP A 4 -13.63 17.09 9.93
N GLU A 5 -13.24 16.01 10.63
CA GLU A 5 -13.52 14.64 10.18
C GLU A 5 -15.02 14.34 10.06
N SER A 6 -15.86 14.97 10.88
CA SER A 6 -17.31 14.82 10.88
C SER A 6 -17.98 15.35 9.60
N GLU A 7 -17.29 16.21 8.86
CA GLU A 7 -17.75 16.77 7.59
C GLU A 7 -17.42 15.85 6.39
N TYR A 8 -16.71 14.73 6.63
CA TYR A 8 -16.34 13.81 5.54
C TYR A 8 -17.56 13.09 4.97
N ALA A 9 -17.92 13.42 3.74
CA ALA A 9 -18.86 12.64 2.96
C ALA A 9 -18.20 11.37 2.39
N LEU A 10 -18.84 10.21 2.62
CA LEU A 10 -18.43 8.93 2.01
C LEU A 10 -18.37 9.07 0.48
N PHE A 11 -17.35 8.46 -0.13
CA PHE A 11 -17.06 8.52 -1.57
C PHE A 11 -16.78 9.93 -2.15
N SER A 12 -16.53 10.95 -1.31
CA SER A 12 -16.10 12.27 -1.78
C SER A 12 -14.64 12.33 -2.21
N TYR A 13 -13.80 11.41 -1.73
CA TYR A 13 -12.35 11.41 -1.91
C TYR A 13 -11.67 12.72 -1.49
N SER A 14 -12.29 13.49 -0.58
CA SER A 14 -11.78 14.79 -0.13
C SER A 14 -10.37 14.69 0.48
N ARG A 15 -9.49 15.59 0.04
CA ARG A 15 -8.12 15.75 0.56
C ARG A 15 -8.04 16.81 1.68
N ASP A 16 -9.13 17.52 1.97
CA ASP A 16 -9.13 18.73 2.79
C ASP A 16 -9.21 18.46 4.30
N ILE A 17 -9.40 17.21 4.70
CA ILE A 17 -9.49 16.79 6.10
C ILE A 17 -8.17 16.17 6.53
N CYS A 18 -7.25 17.02 7.02
CA CYS A 18 -5.87 16.61 7.29
C CYS A 18 -5.77 15.54 8.37
N SER A 19 -6.55 15.59 9.45
CA SER A 19 -6.54 14.57 10.51
C SER A 19 -6.91 13.19 9.97
N ARG A 20 -7.99 13.10 9.18
CA ARG A 20 -8.43 11.86 8.55
C ARG A 20 -7.38 11.32 7.59
N ASN A 21 -6.84 12.18 6.74
CA ASN A 21 -5.88 11.78 5.72
C ASN A 21 -4.53 11.41 6.34
N HIS A 22 -4.11 12.11 7.40
CA HIS A 22 -2.94 11.73 8.18
C HIS A 22 -3.13 10.34 8.82
N ARG A 23 -4.27 10.11 9.48
CA ARG A 23 -4.58 8.82 10.12
C ARG A 23 -4.62 7.67 9.11
N ARG A 24 -5.19 7.89 7.93
CA ARG A 24 -5.37 6.84 6.91
C ARG A 24 -4.18 6.62 5.99
N PHE A 25 -3.43 7.67 5.69
CA PHE A 25 -2.44 7.65 4.61
C PHE A 25 -1.03 7.96 5.11
N THR A 26 -0.69 7.71 6.38
CA THR A 26 0.70 7.85 6.84
C THR A 26 1.14 6.67 7.70
N LEU A 27 2.45 6.42 7.73
CA LEU A 27 3.03 5.42 8.63
C LEU A 27 2.81 5.81 10.09
N CYS A 28 2.89 7.09 10.42
CA CYS A 28 2.59 7.62 11.76
C CYS A 28 1.15 7.30 12.17
N GLY A 29 0.18 7.59 11.29
CA GLY A 29 -1.23 7.31 11.52
C GLY A 29 -1.52 5.82 11.70
N PHE A 30 -0.95 4.96 10.85
CA PHE A 30 -1.06 3.51 10.96
C PHE A 30 -0.42 3.00 12.27
N HIS A 31 0.81 3.43 12.56
CA HIS A 31 1.54 3.04 13.78
C HIS A 31 0.76 3.33 15.06
N ASN A 32 0.12 4.50 15.13
CA ASN A 32 -0.73 4.87 16.27
C ASN A 32 -2.03 4.06 16.31
N THR A 33 -2.68 3.83 15.16
CA THR A 33 -3.96 3.10 15.09
C THR A 33 -3.80 1.63 15.48
N GLU A 34 -2.69 1.00 15.10
CA GLU A 34 -2.36 -0.39 15.46
C GLU A 34 -1.63 -0.51 16.80
N GLU A 35 -1.51 0.60 17.55
CA GLU A 35 -0.90 0.65 18.88
C GLU A 35 0.52 0.03 18.95
N HIS A 36 1.31 0.27 17.90
CA HIS A 36 2.70 -0.18 17.86
C HIS A 36 3.54 0.59 18.89
N LYS A 37 4.53 -0.09 19.49
CA LYS A 37 5.44 0.55 20.45
C LYS A 37 6.62 1.22 19.74
N GLY A 38 7.10 2.33 20.30
CA GLY A 38 8.31 3.02 19.87
C GLY A 38 8.06 4.13 18.85
N ASP A 39 9.07 4.45 18.04
CA ASP A 39 8.96 5.45 16.97
C ASP A 39 8.58 4.77 15.65
N TRP A 40 7.55 5.28 14.99
CA TRP A 40 7.06 4.80 13.69
C TRP A 40 8.15 4.74 12.62
N LYS A 41 9.15 5.64 12.63
CA LYS A 41 10.27 5.68 11.67
C LYS A 41 11.18 4.47 11.76
N THR A 42 11.20 3.80 12.91
CA THR A 42 12.06 2.63 13.19
C THR A 42 11.25 1.36 13.46
N CYS A 43 9.93 1.44 13.38
CA CYS A 43 9.04 0.34 13.70
C CYS A 43 9.13 -0.77 12.64
N LYS A 44 9.61 -1.95 13.05
CA LYS A 44 9.75 -3.12 12.16
C LYS A 44 8.40 -3.61 11.63
N LYS A 45 7.36 -3.63 12.47
CA LYS A 45 6.01 -4.03 12.06
C LYS A 45 5.48 -3.14 10.93
N CYS A 46 5.57 -1.81 11.10
CA CYS A 46 5.19 -0.86 10.04
C CYS A 46 5.98 -1.07 8.74
N ARG A 47 7.22 -1.57 8.79
CA ARG A 47 8.00 -1.88 7.59
C ARG A 47 7.59 -3.19 6.92
N GLU A 48 7.11 -4.16 7.70
CA GLU A 48 6.76 -5.50 7.24
C GLU A 48 5.29 -5.61 6.77
N ASP A 49 4.40 -4.78 7.29
CA ASP A 49 2.96 -4.82 6.98
C ASP A 49 2.60 -4.24 5.60
N PHE A 50 3.54 -3.63 4.89
CA PHE A 50 3.31 -3.00 3.59
C PHE A 50 4.33 -3.45 2.55
N GLU A 51 3.89 -3.46 1.30
CA GLU A 51 4.81 -3.54 0.16
C GLU A 51 5.82 -2.38 0.20
N PRO A 52 7.08 -2.57 -0.23
CA PRO A 52 8.12 -1.55 -0.12
C PRO A 52 7.76 -0.19 -0.74
N GLU A 53 7.08 -0.18 -1.89
CA GLU A 53 6.60 1.07 -2.54
C GLU A 53 5.54 1.78 -1.68
N MET A 54 4.60 1.01 -1.10
CA MET A 54 3.55 1.54 -0.21
C MET A 54 4.14 2.09 1.08
N TYR A 55 5.08 1.36 1.69
CA TYR A 55 5.80 1.80 2.89
C TYR A 55 6.48 3.16 2.68
N VAL A 56 7.21 3.30 1.57
CA VAL A 56 7.89 4.56 1.23
C VAL A 56 6.87 5.67 0.98
N TRP A 57 5.79 5.41 0.24
CA TRP A 57 4.77 6.43 -0.01
C TRP A 57 4.09 6.90 1.28
N TYR A 58 3.65 5.98 2.16
CA TYR A 58 3.04 6.33 3.44
C TYR A 58 3.99 7.12 4.35
N GLY A 59 5.30 6.92 4.24
CA GLY A 59 6.30 7.68 5.00
C GLY A 59 6.70 9.03 4.40
N MET A 60 6.34 9.32 3.13
CA MET A 60 6.92 10.45 2.38
C MET A 60 5.90 11.39 1.74
N ASN A 61 4.63 10.99 1.66
CA ASN A 61 3.57 11.76 0.99
C ASN A 61 3.25 13.10 1.72
N GLU A 62 2.36 13.88 1.12
CA GLU A 62 1.99 15.22 1.59
C GLU A 62 1.21 15.27 2.91
N TYR A 63 0.66 14.13 3.37
CA TYR A 63 -0.09 14.06 4.63
C TYR A 63 0.81 13.90 5.85
N ASN A 64 2.13 13.75 5.64
CA ASN A 64 3.12 13.64 6.69
C ASN A 64 3.56 15.02 7.19
N PHE A 65 3.45 15.25 8.51
CA PHE A 65 4.09 16.39 9.17
C PHE A 65 5.62 16.24 9.21
N GLU A 66 6.09 15.01 9.38
CA GLU A 66 7.50 14.62 9.32
C GLU A 66 7.67 13.46 8.34
N LYS A 67 8.68 13.53 7.48
CA LYS A 67 8.95 12.50 6.48
C LYS A 67 9.90 11.42 7.02
N LEU A 68 9.76 10.21 6.49
CA LEU A 68 10.64 9.09 6.80
C LEU A 68 12.09 9.44 6.38
N PRO A 69 13.06 9.43 7.32
CA PRO A 69 14.45 9.70 6.97
C PRO A 69 15.03 8.53 6.17
N ASN A 70 15.75 8.83 5.09
CA ASN A 70 16.44 7.85 4.24
C ASN A 70 15.52 6.68 3.80
N PRO A 71 14.43 6.97 3.07
CA PRO A 71 13.49 5.93 2.64
C PRO A 71 14.23 4.85 1.82
N PRO A 72 13.94 3.55 2.06
CA PRO A 72 14.59 2.48 1.31
C PRO A 72 14.25 2.56 -0.18
N ALA A 73 15.21 2.21 -1.04
CA ALA A 73 14.91 1.97 -2.44
C ALA A 73 14.01 0.74 -2.58
N PHE A 74 13.12 0.77 -3.58
CA PHE A 74 12.24 -0.34 -3.92
C PHE A 74 12.27 -0.61 -5.42
N LYS A 75 11.91 -1.83 -5.81
CA LYS A 75 11.66 -2.17 -7.21
C LYS A 75 10.22 -1.79 -7.53
N PRO A 76 9.94 -1.02 -8.60
CA PRO A 76 8.58 -0.70 -8.99
C PRO A 76 7.77 -1.97 -9.26
N THR A 77 6.48 -1.89 -8.99
CA THR A 77 5.54 -2.96 -9.32
C THR A 77 5.11 -2.87 -10.77
N TYR A 78 4.97 -4.01 -11.44
CA TYR A 78 4.52 -4.10 -12.82
C TYR A 78 3.38 -5.11 -12.96
N CYS A 79 2.47 -4.84 -13.89
CA CYS A 79 1.40 -5.76 -14.23
C CYS A 79 1.99 -7.04 -14.82
N PHE A 80 1.63 -8.19 -14.23
CA PHE A 80 2.08 -9.50 -14.69
C PHE A 80 1.72 -9.82 -16.14
N LYS A 81 0.61 -9.25 -16.65
CA LYS A 81 0.08 -9.58 -17.99
C LYS A 81 0.61 -8.67 -19.08
N CYS A 82 0.55 -7.35 -18.89
CA CYS A 82 0.94 -6.37 -19.92
C CYS A 82 2.30 -5.70 -19.65
N GLY A 83 2.90 -5.89 -18.47
CA GLY A 83 4.18 -5.27 -18.10
C GLY A 83 4.11 -3.78 -17.78
N GLU A 84 2.91 -3.17 -17.75
CA GLU A 84 2.73 -1.76 -17.39
C GLU A 84 3.10 -1.51 -15.92
N ARG A 85 3.71 -0.35 -15.64
CA ARG A 85 4.04 0.04 -14.26
C ARG A 85 2.76 0.32 -13.47
N ILE A 86 2.65 -0.28 -12.28
CA ILE A 86 1.58 -0.02 -11.31
C ILE A 86 2.15 0.86 -10.21
N VAL A 87 1.55 2.02 -9.97
CA VAL A 87 1.85 2.87 -8.80
C VAL A 87 0.96 2.40 -7.65
N LEU A 88 1.44 1.51 -6.80
CA LEU A 88 0.60 0.85 -5.78
C LEU A 88 -0.26 1.79 -4.91
N PRO A 89 0.22 2.98 -4.47
CA PRO A 89 -0.57 3.83 -3.57
C PRO A 89 -1.80 4.48 -4.19
N ASP A 90 -1.74 4.78 -5.49
CA ASP A 90 -2.73 5.59 -6.19
C ASP A 90 -3.35 4.87 -7.40
N GLY A 91 -2.72 3.80 -7.87
CA GLY A 91 -3.13 3.03 -9.05
C GLY A 91 -4.20 1.99 -8.72
N GLY A 92 -5.09 1.76 -9.67
CA GLY A 92 -6.01 0.63 -9.62
C GLY A 92 -5.30 -0.67 -9.96
N PHE A 93 -5.34 -1.63 -9.03
CA PHE A 93 -4.76 -2.95 -9.23
C PHE A 93 -5.50 -4.05 -8.49
N SER A 94 -5.28 -5.28 -8.93
CA SER A 94 -5.64 -6.51 -8.24
C SER A 94 -4.40 -7.33 -7.93
N SER A 95 -4.35 -7.98 -6.77
CA SER A 95 -3.26 -8.89 -6.40
C SER A 95 -3.77 -10.30 -6.11
N LEU A 96 -2.92 -11.30 -6.39
CA LEU A 96 -3.17 -12.71 -6.07
C LEU A 96 -1.82 -13.39 -5.83
N CYS A 97 -1.60 -13.96 -4.63
CA CYS A 97 -0.41 -14.75 -4.32
C CYS A 97 0.92 -14.03 -4.66
N GLY A 98 1.01 -12.72 -4.38
CA GLY A 98 2.18 -11.89 -4.67
C GLY A 98 2.30 -11.43 -6.14
N VAL A 99 1.34 -11.78 -6.99
CA VAL A 99 1.27 -11.32 -8.39
C VAL A 99 0.33 -10.11 -8.48
N TYR A 100 0.76 -9.06 -9.16
CA TYR A 100 0.03 -7.80 -9.33
C TYR A 100 -0.46 -7.61 -10.76
N ARG A 101 -1.65 -7.03 -10.94
CA ARG A 101 -2.28 -6.78 -12.24
C ARG A 101 -3.00 -5.43 -12.25
N CYS A 102 -2.91 -4.70 -13.36
CA CYS A 102 -3.70 -3.48 -13.54
C CYS A 102 -5.17 -3.81 -13.83
N ASP A 103 -6.05 -2.83 -13.65
CA ASP A 103 -7.50 -2.98 -13.83
C ASP A 103 -7.90 -3.39 -15.25
N ASN A 104 -7.08 -3.05 -16.24
CA ASN A 104 -7.32 -3.38 -17.65
C ASN A 104 -6.94 -4.83 -18.01
N CYS A 105 -6.38 -5.61 -17.08
CA CYS A 105 -5.87 -6.96 -17.32
C CYS A 105 -6.61 -8.02 -16.47
N PRO A 106 -7.86 -8.39 -16.84
CA PRO A 106 -8.52 -9.52 -16.22
C PRO A 106 -7.76 -10.82 -16.53
N ILE A 107 -7.91 -11.78 -15.61
CA ILE A 107 -7.41 -13.15 -15.78
C ILE A 107 -8.59 -14.10 -15.89
N THR A 108 -8.39 -15.15 -16.67
CA THR A 108 -9.26 -16.31 -16.74
C THR A 108 -9.12 -17.16 -15.48
N GLU A 109 -10.11 -18.03 -15.20
CA GLU A 109 -10.02 -18.99 -14.10
C GLU A 109 -8.80 -19.93 -14.25
N LYS A 110 -8.44 -20.29 -15.48
CA LYS A 110 -7.24 -21.08 -15.76
C LYS A 110 -5.96 -20.37 -15.32
N GLU A 111 -5.77 -19.11 -15.72
CA GLU A 111 -4.62 -18.30 -15.29
C GLU A 111 -4.61 -18.13 -13.75
N ARG A 112 -5.79 -17.98 -13.12
CA ARG A 112 -5.93 -17.89 -11.67
C ARG A 112 -5.46 -19.16 -10.97
N GLU A 113 -5.87 -20.33 -11.45
CA GLU A 113 -5.46 -21.64 -10.92
C GLU A 113 -3.97 -21.87 -11.10
N GLU A 114 -3.40 -21.47 -12.23
CA GLU A 114 -1.95 -21.53 -12.50
C GLU A 114 -1.16 -20.73 -11.48
N ILE A 115 -1.53 -19.46 -11.23
CA ILE A 115 -0.89 -18.61 -10.23
C ILE A 115 -0.93 -19.25 -8.84
N ILE A 116 -2.09 -19.78 -8.42
CA ILE A 116 -2.25 -20.43 -7.11
C ILE A 116 -1.37 -21.68 -7.01
N ARG A 117 -1.31 -22.49 -8.07
CA ARG A 117 -0.50 -23.70 -8.11
C ARG A 117 0.99 -23.39 -7.98
N GLU A 118 1.47 -22.38 -8.70
CA GLU A 118 2.86 -21.92 -8.61
C GLU A 118 3.22 -21.35 -7.24
N TYR A 119 2.29 -20.65 -6.60
CA TYR A 119 2.48 -20.16 -5.24
C TYR A 119 2.63 -21.32 -4.25
N LYS A 120 1.71 -22.30 -4.30
CA LYS A 120 1.76 -23.48 -3.44
C LYS A 120 3.06 -24.26 -3.63
N SER A 121 3.49 -24.52 -4.87
CA SER A 121 4.72 -25.27 -5.12
C SER A 121 5.99 -24.58 -4.58
N LYS A 122 6.01 -23.25 -4.54
CA LYS A 122 7.13 -22.48 -3.93
C LYS A 122 7.12 -22.49 -2.40
N HIS A 123 5.96 -22.69 -1.78
CA HIS A 123 5.79 -22.60 -0.32
C HIS A 123 5.59 -23.95 0.38
N GLU A 124 5.24 -25.01 -0.32
CA GLU A 124 5.18 -26.38 0.23
C GLU A 124 6.56 -27.05 0.29
N ASN A 125 7.54 -26.55 -0.46
CA ASN A 125 8.93 -27.06 -0.47
C ASN A 125 9.85 -26.33 0.53
N LYS A 126 9.30 -25.63 1.52
CA LYS A 126 10.04 -24.79 2.47
C LYS A 126 9.59 -25.08 3.90
#